data_AF-A0A1F8U9G3-F1
#
_entry.id   AF-A0A1F8U9G3-F1
#
_cell.length_a   1.000
_cell.length_b   1.000
_cell.length_c   1.000
_cell.angle_alpha   90.00
_cell.angle_beta   90.00
_cell.angle_gamma   90.00
#
_symmetry.space_group_name_H-M   'P 1'
#
loop_
_entity.id
_entity.type
_entity.pdbx_description
1 polymer ?
#
loop_
_entity_poly.entity_id
_entity_poly.type
_entity_poly.pdbx_seq_one_letter_code
_entity_poly.pdbx_strand_id
1 'polypeptide(L)'
;MDTQSLVTSKLGVQKIGMRVSNELPKEKDPNINLRDMLNDSLLFEKHNLVSYQIAMNEIINDDLRNLVTENRNRIQGLHTGFFNELFSLGEYQADVATAPQIKDVYDVFNGYKIQLP
;
A
#
# COMPACT_ATOMS: atom_id res chain seq x y z
N MET A 1 -9.72 -6.72 0.72
CA MET A 1 -9.97 -5.49 -0.04
C MET A 1 -11.03 -5.78 -1.09
N ASP A 2 -12.12 -5.01 -1.14
CA ASP A 2 -13.10 -5.11 -2.21
C ASP A 2 -12.64 -4.30 -3.43
N THR A 3 -11.94 -4.95 -4.35
CA THR A 3 -11.43 -4.32 -5.58
C THR A 3 -12.46 -4.22 -6.69
N GLN A 4 -13.69 -4.70 -6.48
CA GLN A 4 -14.80 -4.56 -7.43
C GLN A 4 -15.62 -3.30 -7.18
N SER A 5 -15.45 -2.66 -6.03
CA SER A 5 -16.11 -1.40 -5.69
C SER A 5 -15.56 -0.24 -6.52
N LEU A 6 -16.46 0.56 -7.10
CA LEU A 6 -16.12 1.72 -7.92
C LEU A 6 -16.69 3.01 -7.31
N VAL A 7 -15.88 4.07 -7.34
CA VAL A 7 -16.26 5.42 -6.94
C VAL A 7 -15.93 6.42 -8.04
N THR A 8 -16.83 7.38 -8.23
CA THR A 8 -16.62 8.50 -9.16
C THR A 8 -15.98 9.66 -8.42
N SER A 9 -14.79 10.05 -8.84
CA SER A 9 -14.10 11.22 -8.30
C SER A 9 -14.84 12.52 -8.63
N LYS A 10 -14.45 13.64 -7.97
CA LYS A 10 -15.01 14.97 -8.25
C LYS A 10 -14.86 15.41 -9.71
N LEU A 11 -13.91 14.82 -10.45
CA LEU A 11 -13.64 15.08 -11.86
C LEU A 11 -14.38 14.13 -12.80
N GLY A 12 -15.28 13.27 -12.29
CA GLY A 12 -16.05 12.33 -13.11
C GLY A 12 -15.32 11.03 -13.47
N VAL A 13 -14.06 10.86 -13.05
CA VAL A 13 -13.28 9.64 -13.32
C VAL A 13 -13.69 8.52 -12.37
N GLN A 14 -13.97 7.33 -12.91
CA GLN A 14 -14.22 6.12 -12.13
C GLN A 14 -12.91 5.52 -11.62
N LYS A 15 -12.89 5.18 -10.33
CA LYS A 15 -11.74 4.59 -9.64
C LYS A 15 -12.20 3.38 -8.83
N ILE A 16 -11.32 2.39 -8.67
CA ILE A 16 -11.49 1.34 -7.67
C ILE A 16 -11.32 1.98 -6.31
N GLY A 17 -12.28 1.79 -5.41
CA GLY A 17 -12.24 2.41 -4.09
C GLY A 17 -13.60 2.40 -3.41
N MET A 18 -13.60 2.87 -2.17
CA MET A 18 -14.82 3.02 -1.37
C MET A 18 -15.15 4.49 -1.12
N ARG A 19 -16.41 4.77 -0.80
CA ARG A 19 -16.80 6.11 -0.35
C ARG A 19 -16.12 6.39 0.98
N VAL A 20 -15.64 7.62 1.16
CA VAL A 20 -15.01 8.06 2.41
C VAL A 20 -15.99 7.84 3.57
N SER A 21 -15.56 7.06 4.56
CA SER A 21 -16.37 6.74 5.74
C SER A 21 -16.63 7.99 6.59
N ASN A 22 -17.80 8.02 7.25
CA ASN A 22 -18.13 9.05 8.24
C ASN A 22 -17.32 8.90 9.55
N GLU A 23 -16.65 7.76 9.74
CA GLU A 23 -15.75 7.52 10.88
C GLU A 23 -14.45 8.33 10.79
N LEU A 24 -14.11 8.79 9.58
CA LEU A 24 -12.96 9.64 9.37
C LEU A 24 -13.33 11.11 9.55
N PRO A 25 -12.48 11.90 10.24
CA PRO A 25 -12.76 13.31 10.42
C PRO A 25 -12.75 14.04 9.09
N LYS A 26 -13.72 14.95 8.95
CA LYS A 26 -13.88 15.81 7.77
C LYS A 26 -12.90 16.97 7.77
N GLU A 27 -12.55 17.46 8.95
CA GLU A 27 -11.58 18.54 9.15
C GLU A 27 -10.43 18.04 10.01
N LYS A 28 -9.21 18.50 9.70
CA LYS A 28 -8.02 18.16 10.48
C LYS A 28 -8.02 19.00 11.75
N ASP A 29 -7.87 18.34 12.90
CA ASP A 29 -7.68 18.99 14.18
C ASP A 29 -6.33 18.56 14.81
N PRO A 30 -5.94 19.13 15.97
CA PRO A 30 -4.71 18.75 16.67
C PRO A 30 -4.76 17.37 17.35
N ASN A 31 -5.92 16.71 17.39
CA ASN A 31 -6.07 15.43 18.04
C ASN A 31 -5.67 14.29 17.10
N ILE A 32 -5.13 13.22 17.67
CA ILE A 32 -4.86 12.00 16.91
C ILE A 32 -6.19 11.32 16.64
N ASN A 33 -6.59 11.26 15.37
CA ASN A 33 -7.80 10.57 14.93
C ASN A 33 -7.49 9.20 14.31
N LEU A 34 -8.55 8.45 13.96
CA LEU A 34 -8.41 7.10 13.39
C LEU A 34 -7.57 7.08 12.10
N ARG A 35 -7.74 8.08 11.21
CA ARG A 35 -6.94 8.18 9.97
C ARG A 35 -5.46 8.32 10.32
N ASP A 36 -5.12 9.17 11.28
CA ASP A 36 -3.73 9.38 11.69
C ASP A 36 -3.15 8.09 12.30
N MET A 37 -3.86 7.45 13.23
CA MET A 37 -3.43 6.19 13.85
C MET A 37 -3.16 5.08 12.82
N LEU A 38 -4.06 4.91 11.85
CA LEU A 38 -3.91 3.90 10.80
C LEU A 38 -2.75 4.22 9.86
N ASN A 39 -2.57 5.48 9.48
CA ASN A 39 -1.46 5.88 8.62
C ASN A 39 -0.11 5.77 9.33
N ASP A 40 -0.03 6.15 10.60
CA ASP A 40 1.18 6.02 11.41
C ASP A 40 1.54 4.54 11.63
N SER A 41 0.56 3.70 11.93
CA SER A 41 0.77 2.25 12.05
C SER A 41 1.23 1.66 10.72
N LEU A 42 0.61 2.04 9.60
CA LEU A 42 1.03 1.61 8.27
C LEU A 42 2.46 2.06 7.94
N LEU A 43 2.83 3.29 8.30
CA LEU A 43 4.18 3.82 8.12
C LEU A 43 5.20 3.05 8.95
N PHE A 44 4.88 2.77 10.21
CA PHE A 44 5.72 1.98 11.09
C PHE A 44 5.98 0.58 10.51
N GLU A 45 4.95 -0.11 10.03
CA GLU A 45 5.15 -1.42 9.41
C GLU A 45 5.94 -1.38 8.11
N LYS A 46 5.83 -0.31 7.30
CA LYS A 46 6.71 -0.13 6.12
C LYS A 46 8.17 -0.05 6.53
N HIS A 47 8.48 0.73 7.57
CA HIS A 47 9.85 0.82 8.09
C HIS A 47 10.36 -0.52 8.61
N ASN A 48 9.54 -1.23 9.39
CA ASN A 48 9.90 -2.58 9.86
C ASN A 48 10.15 -3.53 8.70
N LEU A 49 9.29 -3.57 7.68
CA LEU A 49 9.48 -4.47 6.53
C LEU A 49 10.82 -4.23 5.83
N VAL A 50 11.25 -2.98 5.69
CA VAL A 50 12.58 -2.65 5.14
C VAL A 50 13.70 -3.15 6.05
N SER A 51 13.63 -2.88 7.35
CA SER A 51 14.64 -3.32 8.32
C SER A 51 14.75 -4.85 8.39
N TYR A 52 13.62 -5.55 8.40
CA TYR A 52 13.58 -7.02 8.38
C TYR A 52 14.16 -7.58 7.09
N GLN A 53 13.89 -6.94 5.94
CA GLN A 53 14.46 -7.38 4.66
C GLN A 53 15.99 -7.27 4.66
N ILE A 54 16.56 -6.18 5.20
CA ILE A 54 18.01 -6.01 5.34
C ILE A 54 18.58 -7.09 6.26
N ALA A 55 17.99 -7.27 7.45
CA ALA A 55 18.43 -8.29 8.41
C ALA A 55 18.39 -9.71 7.81
N MET A 56 17.29 -10.06 7.14
CA MET A 56 17.13 -11.35 6.46
C MET A 56 18.20 -11.62 5.41
N ASN A 57 18.78 -10.60 4.78
CA ASN A 57 19.85 -10.78 3.80
C ASN A 57 21.20 -11.02 4.49
N GLU A 58 21.44 -10.37 5.63
CA GLU A 58 22.75 -10.34 6.30
C GLU A 58 22.97 -11.48 7.31
N ILE A 59 21.93 -12.23 7.70
CA ILE A 59 21.94 -13.02 8.95
C ILE A 59 22.86 -14.24 9.08
N ILE A 60 23.52 -14.84 8.09
CA ILE A 60 24.37 -16.07 8.23
C ILE A 60 23.74 -17.33 8.89
N ASN A 61 23.24 -17.30 10.14
CA ASN A 61 22.62 -18.45 10.83
C ASN A 61 21.20 -18.73 10.30
N ASP A 62 20.97 -19.95 9.81
CA ASP A 62 19.73 -20.30 9.13
C ASP A 62 18.52 -20.35 10.05
N ASP A 63 18.67 -20.84 11.30
CA ASP A 63 17.56 -20.88 12.27
C ASP A 63 17.08 -19.46 12.62
N LEU A 64 18.02 -18.55 12.87
CA LEU A 64 17.73 -17.15 13.11
C LEU A 64 17.10 -16.49 11.87
N ARG A 65 17.58 -16.83 10.67
CA ARG A 65 17.01 -16.32 9.41
C ARG A 65 15.56 -16.74 9.25
N ASN A 66 15.25 -18.00 9.57
CA ASN A 66 13.90 -18.54 9.51
C ASN A 66 12.98 -17.82 10.50
N LEU A 67 13.41 -17.65 11.76
CA LEU A 67 12.65 -16.91 12.77
C LEU A 67 12.37 -15.46 12.34
N VAL A 68 13.37 -14.76 11.83
CA VAL A 68 13.22 -13.39 11.34
C VAL A 68 12.29 -13.32 10.12
N THR A 69 12.35 -14.32 9.24
CA THR A 69 11.43 -14.45 8.09
C THR A 69 9.98 -14.63 8.54
N GLU A 70 9.74 -15.48 9.55
CA GLU A 70 8.40 -15.66 10.12
C GLU A 70 7.86 -14.36 10.73
N ASN A 71 8.68 -13.64 11.49
CA ASN A 71 8.31 -12.35 12.05
C ASN A 71 8.02 -11.31 10.96
N ARG A 72 8.85 -11.24 9.91
CA ARG A 72 8.63 -10.38 8.74
C ARG A 72 7.29 -10.69 8.07
N ASN A 73 6.92 -11.96 7.96
CA ASN A 73 5.63 -12.37 7.38
C ASN A 73 4.44 -11.93 8.23
N ARG A 74 4.57 -11.98 9.57
CA ARG A 74 3.53 -11.46 10.47
C ARG A 74 3.35 -9.95 10.31
N ILE A 75 4.46 -9.21 10.25
CA ILE A 75 4.47 -7.76 10.01
C ILE A 75 3.86 -7.42 8.64
N GLN A 76 4.17 -8.21 7.60
CA GLN A 76 3.54 -8.06 6.29
C GLN A 76 2.02 -8.23 6.37
N GLY A 77 1.54 -9.18 7.18
CA GLY A 77 0.12 -9.36 7.45
C GLY A 77 -0.51 -8.13 8.09
N LEU A 78 0.12 -7.55 9.11
CA LEU A 78 -0.33 -6.31 9.76
C LEU A 78 -0.37 -5.13 8.78
N HIS A 79 0.70 -4.92 8.02
CA HIS A 79 0.76 -3.90 6.97
C HIS A 79 -0.42 -4.03 5.98
N THR A 80 -0.65 -5.24 5.47
CA THR A 80 -1.76 -5.50 4.55
C THR A 80 -3.12 -5.29 5.23
N GLY A 81 -3.25 -5.62 6.51
CA GLY A 81 -4.43 -5.31 7.33
C GLY A 81 -4.72 -3.81 7.38
N PHE A 82 -3.76 -2.99 7.78
CA PHE A 82 -3.91 -1.53 7.85
C PHE A 82 -4.20 -0.92 6.47
N PHE A 83 -3.54 -1.39 5.42
CA PHE A 83 -3.80 -0.92 4.05
C PHE A 83 -5.22 -1.26 3.59
N ASN A 84 -5.71 -2.47 3.90
CA ASN A 84 -7.07 -2.88 3.59
C ASN A 84 -8.11 -2.05 4.36
N GLU A 85 -7.82 -1.73 5.61
CA GLU A 85 -8.70 -0.91 6.44
C GLU A 85 -8.80 0.51 5.89
N LEU A 86 -7.67 1.15 5.58
CA LEU A 86 -7.63 2.47 4.95
C LEU A 86 -8.36 2.50 3.60
N PHE A 87 -8.20 1.45 2.78
CA PHE A 87 -8.99 1.31 1.55
C PHE A 87 -10.49 1.23 1.86
N SER A 88 -10.88 0.44 2.86
CA SER A 88 -12.29 0.23 3.22
C SER A 88 -12.96 1.49 3.76
N LEU A 89 -12.18 2.34 4.43
CA LEU A 89 -12.58 3.65 4.90
C LEU A 89 -12.57 4.73 3.78
N GLY A 90 -12.17 4.36 2.56
CA GLY A 90 -12.18 5.22 1.38
C GLY A 90 -10.97 6.14 1.22
N GLU A 91 -9.90 5.93 1.98
CA GLU A 91 -8.67 6.74 1.93
C GLU A 91 -7.79 6.41 0.72
N TYR A 92 -7.79 5.15 0.29
CA TYR A 92 -7.08 4.71 -0.90
C TYR A 92 -8.03 4.41 -2.04
N GLN A 93 -7.62 4.84 -3.24
CA GLN A 93 -8.29 4.57 -4.50
C GLN A 93 -7.24 4.22 -5.55
N ALA A 94 -7.62 3.42 -6.53
CA ALA A 94 -6.78 3.08 -7.68
C ALA A 94 -7.50 3.39 -8.98
N ASP A 95 -6.78 3.84 -9.99
CA ASP A 95 -7.38 4.09 -11.30
C ASP A 95 -7.70 2.76 -12.01
N VAL A 96 -8.84 2.71 -12.70
CA VAL A 96 -9.16 1.58 -13.60
C VAL A 96 -8.39 1.78 -14.89
N ALA A 97 -7.14 1.31 -14.93
CA ALA A 97 -6.32 1.41 -16.13
C ALA A 97 -6.89 0.52 -17.25
N THR A 98 -7.13 1.10 -18.42
CA THR A 98 -7.51 0.35 -19.62
C THR A 98 -6.32 -0.40 -20.19
N ALA A 99 -6.56 -1.49 -20.94
CA ALA A 99 -5.47 -2.24 -21.58
C ALA A 99 -4.55 -1.37 -22.47
N PRO A 100 -5.07 -0.40 -23.26
CA PRO A 100 -4.21 0.56 -23.97
C PRO A 100 -3.32 1.41 -23.06
N GLN A 101 -3.83 1.89 -21.92
CA GLN A 101 -3.03 2.66 -20.96
C GLN A 101 -1.92 1.81 -20.32
N ILE A 102 -2.23 0.55 -19.99
CA ILE A 102 -1.23 -0.39 -19.46
C ILE A 102 -0.13 -0.62 -20.51
N LYS A 103 -0.52 -0.83 -21.77
CA LYS A 103 0.41 -1.02 -22.89
C LYS A 103 1.30 0.20 -23.12
N ASP A 104 0.73 1.39 -23.11
CA ASP A 104 1.47 2.64 -23.29
C ASP A 104 2.55 2.82 -22.23
N VAL A 105 2.19 2.64 -20.95
CA VAL A 105 3.14 2.68 -19.84
C VAL A 105 4.22 1.59 -19.98
N TYR A 106 3.85 0.37 -20.37
CA TYR A 106 4.80 -0.70 -20.63
C TYR A 106 5.80 -0.31 -21.74
N ASP A 107 5.34 0.24 -22.85
CA ASP A 107 6.17 0.60 -24.00
C ASP A 107 7.18 1.71 -23.62
N VAL A 108 6.77 2.70 -22.81
CA VAL A 108 7.67 3.74 -22.26
C VAL A 108 8.79 3.12 -21.43
N PHE A 109 8.46 2.29 -20.44
CA PHE A 109 9.48 1.69 -19.57
C PHE A 109 10.33 0.63 -20.30
N ASN A 110 9.75 -0.11 -21.24
CA ASN A 110 10.48 -1.06 -22.06
C ASN A 110 11.45 -0.35 -23.02
N GLY A 111 11.10 0.84 -23.50
CA GLY A 111 11.99 1.72 -24.26
C GLY A 111 13.23 2.18 -23.48
N TYR A 112 13.18 2.22 -22.15
CA TYR A 112 14.37 2.51 -21.34
C TYR A 112 15.40 1.37 -21.36
N LYS A 113 15.04 0.14 -21.74
CA LYS A 113 16.02 -0.96 -21.85
C LYS A 113 17.11 -0.68 -22.87
N ILE A 114 16.81 0.14 -23.89
CA ILE A 114 17.78 0.54 -24.92
C ILE A 114 18.86 1.48 -24.35
N GLN A 115 18.62 2.05 -23.16
CA GLN A 115 19.57 2.90 -22.42
C GLN A 115 20.46 2.10 -21.46
N LEU A 116 20.17 0.80 -21.27
CA LEU A 116 21.04 -0.08 -20.50
C LEU A 116 22.30 -0.40 -21.31
N PRO A 117 23.48 -0.41 -20.68
CA PRO A 117 24.75 -0.67 -21.34
C PRO A 117 24.86 -2.09 -21.92
#